data_AF-A0AAU2FFJ2-F1
#
_entry.id   AF-A0AAU2FFJ2-F1
#
_cell.length_a   1.000
_cell.length_b   1.000
_cell.length_c   1.000
_cell.angle_alpha   90.00
_cell.angle_beta   90.00
_cell.angle_gamma   90.00
#
_symmetry.space_group_name_H-M   'P 1'
#
loop_
_entity.id
_entity.type
_entity.pdbx_description
1 polymer ?
#
loop_
_entity_poly.entity_id
_entity_poly.type
_entity_poly.pdbx_seq_one_letter_code
_entity_poly.pdbx_strand_id
1 'polypeptide(L)'
;MFALEGVFSILVGFVAGFFLVSRIEDARWLTPEEKTALSTAVARDEEARARAPKVSRIKLILHPQVALLTGVFFAMALTGYAITFWLPSLVDDIGGLSSFQVGLLTAVPWICAVIAIYTVSHFTDKAPDRRPYLAVALVLSAVGTFLATLGSPWFGLAALTLAAVGGKCAATLYWPMAQSGLDLKVAAPGLAVVNSIGNLGGFVAPFLFGYLKDTTGSTNGGLYTLSAASLLAVIGVFAIRNTRGTTRSGVAPGTRAVAS
;
A
#
# COMPACT_ATOMS: atom_id res chain seq x y z
N MET A 1 3.07 -27.65 5.17
CA MET A 1 2.73 -26.22 4.95
C MET A 1 1.85 -26.06 3.71
N PHE A 2 2.34 -26.32 2.50
CA PHE A 2 1.60 -26.12 1.23
C PHE A 2 0.21 -26.78 1.14
N ALA A 3 0.06 -28.03 1.61
CA ALA A 3 -1.25 -28.70 1.58
C ALA A 3 -2.26 -28.03 2.53
N LEU A 4 -1.81 -27.60 3.70
CA LEU A 4 -2.66 -27.01 4.73
C LEU A 4 -3.06 -25.57 4.34
N GLU A 5 -2.11 -24.80 3.81
CA GLU A 5 -2.38 -23.47 3.22
C GLU A 5 -3.28 -23.56 1.98
N GLY A 6 -3.02 -24.52 1.10
CA GLY A 6 -3.83 -24.74 -0.11
C GLY A 6 -5.28 -25.10 0.22
N VAL A 7 -5.51 -26.00 1.18
CA VAL A 7 -6.86 -26.33 1.66
C VAL A 7 -7.53 -25.09 2.26
N PHE A 8 -6.82 -24.29 3.07
CA PHE A 8 -7.37 -23.06 3.62
C PHE A 8 -7.75 -22.05 2.52
N SER A 9 -6.90 -21.86 1.51
CA SER A 9 -7.22 -21.00 0.36
C SER A 9 -8.42 -21.49 -0.45
N ILE A 10 -8.57 -22.81 -0.63
CA ILE A 10 -9.75 -23.40 -1.30
C ILE A 10 -11.01 -23.12 -0.47
N LEU A 11 -10.95 -23.31 0.84
CA LEU A 11 -12.08 -23.03 1.73
C LEU A 11 -12.48 -21.56 1.69
N VAL A 12 -11.52 -20.65 1.80
CA VAL A 12 -11.79 -19.20 1.67
C VAL A 12 -12.35 -18.87 0.30
N GLY A 13 -11.84 -19.47 -0.78
CA GLY A 13 -12.36 -19.30 -2.13
C GLY A 13 -13.80 -19.79 -2.28
N PHE A 14 -14.13 -20.94 -1.67
CA PHE A 14 -15.48 -21.48 -1.62
C PHE A 14 -16.42 -20.53 -0.87
N VAL A 15 -16.04 -20.09 0.32
CA VAL A 15 -16.81 -19.10 1.12
C VAL A 15 -16.98 -17.79 0.34
N ALA A 16 -15.92 -17.28 -0.28
CA ALA A 16 -15.97 -16.07 -1.09
C ALA A 16 -16.97 -16.21 -2.24
N GLY A 17 -17.11 -17.39 -2.85
CA GLY A 17 -18.12 -17.66 -3.87
C GLY A 17 -19.57 -17.49 -3.41
N PHE A 18 -19.86 -17.64 -2.11
CA PHE A 18 -21.20 -17.41 -1.56
C PHE A 18 -21.45 -15.94 -1.18
N PHE A 19 -20.39 -15.16 -0.93
CA PHE A 19 -20.50 -13.77 -0.48
C PHE A 19 -20.21 -12.73 -1.58
N LEU A 20 -19.39 -13.05 -2.59
CA LEU A 20 -19.14 -12.16 -3.72
C LEU A 20 -20.33 -12.16 -4.68
N VAL A 21 -21.01 -11.03 -4.74
CA VAL A 21 -22.06 -10.75 -5.70
C VAL A 21 -21.48 -10.01 -6.90
N SER A 22 -21.79 -10.48 -8.12
CA SER A 22 -21.28 -9.87 -9.36
C SER A 22 -22.07 -8.65 -9.82
N ARG A 23 -23.31 -8.49 -9.35
CA ARG A 23 -24.18 -7.35 -9.67
C ARG A 23 -24.64 -6.67 -8.40
N ILE A 24 -24.77 -5.33 -8.47
CA ILE A 24 -25.27 -4.51 -7.35
C ILE A 24 -26.68 -4.96 -6.93
N GLU A 25 -27.49 -5.38 -7.89
CA GLU A 25 -28.84 -5.88 -7.70
C GLU A 25 -28.88 -7.14 -6.81
N ASP A 26 -27.89 -8.02 -6.94
CA ASP A 26 -27.80 -9.29 -6.21
C ASP A 26 -27.29 -9.11 -4.76
N ALA A 27 -26.79 -7.93 -4.41
CA ALA A 27 -26.26 -7.64 -3.08
C ALA A 27 -27.37 -7.67 -2.02
N ARG A 28 -27.43 -8.75 -1.22
CA ARG A 28 -28.44 -8.90 -0.15
C ARG A 28 -28.20 -8.02 1.08
N TRP A 29 -27.01 -7.44 1.19
CA TRP A 29 -26.57 -6.63 2.31
C TRP A 29 -26.76 -5.12 2.09
N LEU A 30 -27.17 -4.70 0.89
CA LEU A 30 -27.44 -3.30 0.53
C LEU A 30 -28.93 -3.01 0.57
N THR A 31 -29.32 -1.84 1.07
CA THR A 31 -30.70 -1.36 0.98
C THR A 31 -31.06 -0.96 -0.46
N PRO A 32 -32.36 -0.90 -0.82
CA PRO A 32 -32.78 -0.43 -2.14
C PRO A 32 -32.24 0.96 -2.52
N GLU A 33 -32.15 1.87 -1.53
CA GLU A 33 -31.59 3.21 -1.70
C GLU A 33 -30.10 3.16 -1.99
N GLU A 34 -29.34 2.34 -1.25
CA GLU A 34 -27.90 2.15 -1.47
C GLU A 34 -27.61 1.53 -2.84
N LYS A 35 -28.41 0.54 -3.27
CA LYS A 35 -28.31 -0.06 -4.61
C LYS A 35 -28.51 0.99 -5.71
N THR A 36 -29.52 1.84 -5.56
CA THR A 36 -29.84 2.90 -6.52
C THR A 36 -28.75 3.96 -6.56
N ALA A 37 -28.23 4.37 -5.40
CA ALA A 37 -27.13 5.32 -5.31
C ALA A 37 -25.86 4.77 -5.99
N LEU A 38 -25.54 3.50 -5.75
CA LEU A 38 -24.36 2.85 -6.30
C LEU A 38 -24.48 2.64 -7.82
N SER A 39 -25.63 2.18 -8.31
CA SER A 39 -25.86 2.01 -9.76
C SER A 39 -25.78 3.33 -10.52
N THR A 40 -26.32 4.41 -9.94
CA THR A 40 -26.23 5.76 -10.50
C THR A 40 -24.78 6.25 -10.56
N ALA A 41 -24.00 6.02 -9.50
CA ALA A 41 -22.59 6.40 -9.47
C ALA A 41 -21.76 5.64 -10.51
N VAL A 42 -22.00 4.33 -10.66
CA VAL A 42 -21.33 3.50 -11.67
C VAL A 42 -21.68 3.95 -13.09
N ALA A 43 -22.97 4.18 -13.38
CA ALA A 43 -23.41 4.66 -14.69
C ALA A 43 -22.75 6.00 -15.05
N ARG A 44 -22.66 6.92 -14.09
CA ARG A 44 -21.96 8.21 -14.27
C ARG A 44 -20.48 8.03 -14.60
N ASP A 45 -19.80 7.11 -13.92
CA ASP A 45 -18.39 6.81 -14.17
C ASP A 45 -18.18 6.15 -15.54
N GLU A 46 -19.08 5.26 -15.97
CA GLU A 46 -19.05 4.64 -17.30
C GLU A 46 -19.26 5.67 -18.43
N GLU A 47 -20.24 6.56 -18.29
CA GLU A 47 -20.47 7.63 -19.27
C GLU A 47 -19.26 8.56 -19.38
N ALA A 48 -18.66 8.92 -18.25
CA ALA A 48 -17.47 9.77 -18.22
C ALA A 48 -16.26 9.08 -18.87
N ARG A 49 -16.13 7.74 -18.74
CA ARG A 49 -15.11 6.94 -19.43
C ARG A 49 -15.39 6.82 -20.93
N ALA A 50 -16.64 6.61 -21.34
CA ALA A 50 -17.02 6.50 -22.75
C ALA A 50 -16.76 7.80 -23.52
N ARG A 51 -16.93 8.95 -22.87
CA ARG A 51 -16.63 10.28 -23.43
C ARG A 51 -15.14 10.63 -23.41
N ALA A 52 -14.29 9.82 -22.75
CA ALA A 52 -12.86 10.09 -22.66
C ALA A 52 -12.13 9.67 -23.95
N PRO A 53 -11.28 10.53 -24.54
CA PRO A 53 -10.46 10.13 -25.67
C PRO A 53 -9.49 9.02 -25.27
N LYS A 54 -9.24 8.07 -26.18
CA LYS A 54 -8.27 6.99 -25.98
C LYS A 54 -6.89 7.61 -25.75
N VAL A 55 -6.31 7.35 -24.57
CA VAL A 55 -4.97 7.84 -24.22
C VAL A 55 -3.92 6.88 -24.77
N SER A 56 -2.90 7.42 -25.44
CA SER A 56 -1.75 6.63 -25.90
C SER A 56 -1.04 5.98 -24.70
N ARG A 57 -0.72 4.69 -24.81
CA ARG A 57 -0.07 3.91 -23.75
C ARG A 57 1.24 4.55 -23.27
N ILE A 58 2.04 5.08 -24.20
CA ILE A 58 3.31 5.75 -23.87
C ILE A 58 3.07 7.08 -23.14
N LYS A 59 2.08 7.86 -23.59
CA LYS A 59 1.71 9.13 -22.93
C LYS A 59 1.18 8.91 -21.52
N LEU A 60 0.58 7.76 -21.25
CA LEU A 60 0.10 7.38 -19.92
C LEU A 60 1.26 7.04 -18.98
N ILE A 61 2.25 6.27 -19.43
CA ILE A 61 3.44 5.94 -18.64
C ILE A 61 4.23 7.22 -18.31
N LEU A 62 4.37 8.11 -19.31
CA LEU A 62 5.06 9.40 -19.14
C LEU A 62 4.19 10.47 -18.48
N HIS A 63 2.95 10.16 -18.08
CA HIS A 63 2.11 11.12 -17.40
C HIS A 63 2.74 11.45 -16.03
N PRO A 64 3.05 12.72 -15.72
CA PRO A 64 3.86 13.08 -14.55
C PRO A 64 3.33 12.51 -13.24
N GLN A 65 2.00 12.49 -13.09
CA GLN A 65 1.36 11.94 -11.90
C GLN A 65 1.41 10.41 -11.84
N VAL A 66 1.32 9.71 -12.98
CA VAL A 66 1.44 8.25 -13.04
C VAL A 66 2.89 7.85 -12.76
N ALA A 67 3.85 8.55 -13.37
CA ALA A 67 5.27 8.34 -13.13
C ALA A 67 5.65 8.58 -11.66
N LEU A 68 5.14 9.65 -11.04
CA LEU A 68 5.36 9.94 -9.64
C LEU A 68 4.77 8.87 -8.71
N LEU A 69 3.50 8.50 -8.93
CA LEU A 69 2.85 7.43 -8.18
C LEU A 69 3.62 6.11 -8.33
N THR A 70 4.07 5.81 -9.55
CA THR A 70 4.88 4.62 -9.84
C THR A 70 6.20 4.65 -9.08
N GLY A 71 6.93 5.76 -9.08
CA GLY A 71 8.20 5.90 -8.36
C GLY A 71 8.04 5.74 -6.85
N VAL A 72 7.01 6.34 -6.25
CA VAL A 72 6.70 6.17 -4.83
C VAL A 72 6.36 4.70 -4.52
N PHE A 73 5.50 4.07 -5.31
CA PHE A 73 5.14 2.67 -5.10
C PHE A 73 6.32 1.71 -5.34
N PHE A 74 7.17 2.01 -6.32
CA PHE A 74 8.40 1.26 -6.57
C PHE A 74 9.33 1.29 -5.35
N ALA A 75 9.56 2.46 -4.77
CA ALA A 75 10.37 2.59 -3.55
C ALA A 75 9.74 1.85 -2.36
N MET A 76 8.42 1.93 -2.21
CA MET A 76 7.68 1.18 -1.18
C MET A 76 7.80 -0.34 -1.38
N ALA A 77 7.67 -0.82 -2.62
CA ALA A 77 7.84 -2.23 -2.96
C ALA A 77 9.27 -2.67 -2.70
N LEU A 78 10.26 -1.90 -3.13
CA LEU A 78 11.68 -2.16 -2.91
C LEU A 78 11.99 -2.40 -1.43
N THR A 79 11.59 -1.46 -0.56
CA THR A 79 11.79 -1.57 0.89
C THR A 79 10.96 -2.70 1.50
N GLY A 80 9.69 -2.83 1.14
CA GLY A 80 8.80 -3.86 1.70
C GLY A 80 9.23 -5.28 1.38
N TYR A 81 9.63 -5.56 0.13
CA TYR A 81 10.12 -6.87 -0.27
C TYR A 81 11.47 -7.18 0.35
N ALA A 82 12.39 -6.22 0.42
CA ALA A 82 13.65 -6.44 1.10
C ALA A 82 13.47 -6.75 2.60
N ILE A 83 12.62 -6.02 3.34
CA ILE A 83 12.32 -6.39 4.73
C ILE A 83 11.79 -7.82 4.80
N THR A 84 10.90 -8.20 3.88
CA THR A 84 10.30 -9.55 3.85
C THR A 84 11.34 -10.66 3.65
N PHE A 85 12.31 -10.45 2.76
CA PHE A 85 13.34 -11.46 2.47
C PHE A 85 14.47 -11.49 3.50
N TRP A 86 14.81 -10.36 4.14
CA TRP A 86 15.92 -10.27 5.08
C TRP A 86 15.55 -10.51 6.54
N LEU A 87 14.28 -10.31 6.89
CA LEU A 87 13.82 -10.52 8.25
C LEU A 87 14.14 -11.94 8.78
N PRO A 88 13.94 -13.04 8.03
CA PRO A 88 14.30 -14.37 8.51
C PRO A 88 15.80 -14.53 8.77
N SER A 89 16.66 -14.00 7.89
CA SER A 89 18.12 -14.05 8.07
C SER A 89 18.57 -13.26 9.30
N LEU A 90 17.99 -12.08 9.53
CA LEU A 90 18.32 -11.26 10.70
C LEU A 90 17.87 -11.93 12.02
N VAL A 91 16.76 -12.68 11.98
CA VAL A 91 16.31 -13.47 13.12
C VAL A 91 17.23 -14.68 13.33
N ASP A 92 17.70 -15.33 12.27
CA ASP A 92 18.64 -16.45 12.36
C ASP A 92 20.00 -16.01 12.97
N ASP A 93 20.45 -14.79 12.66
CA ASP A 93 21.65 -14.17 13.23
C ASP A 93 21.60 -13.99 14.76
N ILE A 94 20.43 -14.09 15.40
CA ILE A 94 20.30 -14.12 16.87
C ILE A 94 21.02 -15.35 17.46
N GLY A 95 21.05 -16.46 16.71
CA GLY A 95 21.71 -17.70 17.10
C GLY A 95 20.94 -18.52 18.14
N GLY A 96 21.12 -19.85 18.10
CA GLY A 96 20.54 -20.77 19.08
C GLY A 96 19.02 -20.97 18.98
N LEU A 97 18.39 -20.51 17.90
CA LEU A 97 16.96 -20.65 17.67
C LEU A 97 16.67 -21.87 16.79
N SER A 98 15.60 -22.60 17.11
CA SER A 98 15.02 -23.59 16.21
C SER A 98 14.29 -22.91 15.04
N SER A 99 14.10 -23.62 13.92
CA SER A 99 13.36 -23.09 12.76
C SER A 99 11.93 -22.66 13.12
N PHE A 100 11.30 -23.32 14.09
CA PHE A 100 9.98 -22.92 14.59
C PHE A 100 10.02 -21.57 15.32
N GLN A 101 11.04 -21.34 16.16
CA GLN A 101 11.23 -20.07 16.86
C GLN A 101 11.56 -18.93 15.89
N VAL A 102 12.37 -19.18 14.86
CA VAL A 102 12.61 -18.20 13.79
C VAL A 102 11.28 -17.82 13.13
N GLY A 103 10.46 -18.81 12.77
CA GLY A 103 9.10 -18.58 12.25
C GLY A 103 8.24 -17.72 13.16
N LEU A 104 8.21 -18.02 14.46
CA LEU A 104 7.43 -17.26 15.45
C LEU A 104 7.91 -15.80 15.58
N LEU A 105 9.22 -15.57 15.62
CA LEU A 105 9.79 -14.23 15.71
C LEU A 105 9.59 -13.42 14.42
N THR A 106 9.70 -14.04 13.25
CA THR A 106 9.42 -13.38 11.97
C THR A 106 7.95 -13.01 11.80
N ALA A 107 7.02 -13.64 12.55
CA ALA A 107 5.61 -13.27 12.56
C ALA A 107 5.33 -11.97 13.34
N VAL A 108 6.17 -11.62 14.32
CA VAL A 108 5.96 -10.46 15.22
C VAL A 108 5.81 -9.15 14.45
N PRO A 109 6.71 -8.77 13.50
CA PRO A 109 6.55 -7.55 12.71
C PRO A 109 5.21 -7.45 11.98
N TRP A 110 4.72 -8.57 11.44
CA TRP A 110 3.48 -8.59 10.66
C TRP A 110 2.25 -8.45 11.55
N ILE A 111 2.24 -9.07 12.73
CA ILE A 111 1.16 -8.91 13.72
C ILE A 111 1.09 -7.44 14.17
N CYS A 112 2.23 -6.84 14.51
CA CYS A 112 2.30 -5.41 14.86
C CYS A 112 1.80 -4.53 13.71
N ALA A 113 2.18 -4.84 12.47
CA ALA A 113 1.71 -4.12 11.29
C ALA A 113 0.20 -4.21 11.12
N VAL A 114 -0.43 -5.37 11.34
CA VAL A 114 -1.90 -5.53 11.27
C VAL A 114 -2.61 -4.61 12.28
N ILE A 115 -2.14 -4.59 13.53
CA ILE A 115 -2.71 -3.73 14.59
C ILE A 115 -2.53 -2.25 14.22
N ALA A 116 -1.35 -1.88 13.75
CA ALA A 116 -1.04 -0.51 13.36
C ALA A 116 -1.87 -0.04 12.15
N ILE A 117 -2.06 -0.89 11.15
CA ILE A 117 -2.91 -0.60 10.00
C ILE A 117 -4.32 -0.25 10.45
N TYR A 118 -4.94 -1.07 11.31
CA TYR A 118 -6.30 -0.81 11.81
C TYR A 118 -6.38 0.54 12.52
N THR A 119 -5.40 0.83 13.37
CA THR A 119 -5.33 2.06 14.16
C THR A 119 -5.16 3.28 13.25
N VAL A 120 -4.17 3.23 12.35
CA VAL A 120 -3.88 4.33 11.42
C VAL A 120 -5.04 4.57 10.45
N SER A 121 -5.65 3.53 9.90
CA SER A 121 -6.83 3.65 9.04
C SER A 121 -7.98 4.35 9.77
N HIS A 122 -8.27 3.95 11.02
CA HIS A 122 -9.33 4.59 11.81
C HIS A 122 -9.10 6.10 12.02
N PHE A 123 -7.87 6.51 12.33
CA PHE A 123 -7.55 7.94 12.54
C PHE A 123 -7.47 8.74 11.24
N THR A 124 -6.98 8.13 10.16
CA THR A 124 -6.74 8.83 8.89
C THR A 124 -7.96 8.84 7.96
N ASP A 125 -8.98 8.03 8.23
CA ASP A 125 -10.18 8.00 7.40
C ASP A 125 -10.96 9.31 7.39
N LYS A 126 -10.90 10.06 8.50
CA LYS A 126 -11.50 11.40 8.61
C LYS A 126 -10.53 12.53 8.27
N ALA A 127 -9.27 12.22 7.97
CA ALA A 127 -8.27 13.24 7.69
C ALA A 127 -8.53 13.91 6.32
N PRO A 128 -8.53 15.25 6.26
CA PRO A 128 -8.76 15.98 5.01
C PRO A 128 -7.59 15.81 4.01
N ASP A 129 -6.38 15.63 4.52
CA ASP A 129 -5.19 15.32 3.74
C ASP A 129 -4.45 14.10 4.34
N ARG A 130 -4.25 13.06 3.51
CA ARG A 130 -3.58 11.82 3.89
C ARG A 130 -2.07 11.86 3.66
N ARG A 131 -1.55 12.87 2.94
CA ARG A 131 -0.12 12.99 2.60
C ARG A 131 0.80 13.08 3.82
N PRO A 132 0.51 13.88 4.86
CA PRO A 132 1.40 13.98 6.02
C PRO A 132 1.51 12.63 6.74
N TYR A 133 0.40 11.90 6.85
CA TYR A 133 0.38 10.56 7.46
C TYR A 133 1.17 9.55 6.63
N LEU A 134 1.04 9.60 5.30
CA LEU A 134 1.83 8.75 4.40
C LEU A 134 3.33 9.07 4.53
N ALA A 135 3.70 10.35 4.56
CA ALA A 135 5.07 10.79 4.76
C ALA A 135 5.63 10.29 6.10
N VAL A 136 4.88 10.44 7.20
CA VAL A 136 5.26 9.92 8.53
C VAL A 136 5.45 8.41 8.50
N ALA A 137 4.55 7.66 7.85
CA ALA A 137 4.66 6.20 7.74
C ALA A 137 5.91 5.78 6.93
N LEU A 138 6.24 6.50 5.86
CA LEU A 138 7.47 6.26 5.08
C LEU A 138 8.74 6.64 5.84
N VAL A 139 8.73 7.73 6.60
CA VAL A 139 9.84 8.10 7.50
C VAL A 139 10.02 7.03 8.57
N LEU A 140 8.93 6.54 9.17
CA LEU A 140 8.97 5.46 10.14
C LEU A 140 9.59 4.20 9.54
N SER A 141 9.22 3.87 8.29
CA SER A 141 9.83 2.78 7.53
C SER A 141 11.33 2.99 7.33
N ALA A 142 11.74 4.19 6.92
CA ALA A 142 13.14 4.53 6.66
C ALA A 142 14.00 4.49 7.93
N VAL A 143 13.49 5.07 9.02
CA VAL A 143 14.15 5.12 10.33
C VAL A 143 14.26 3.72 10.91
N GLY A 144 13.19 2.91 10.88
CA GLY A 144 13.25 1.52 11.35
C GLY A 144 14.27 0.68 10.57
N THR A 145 14.30 0.83 9.24
CA THR A 145 15.25 0.13 8.37
C THR A 145 16.70 0.55 8.67
N PHE A 146 16.92 1.84 8.94
CA PHE A 146 18.24 2.36 9.31
C PHE A 146 18.67 1.91 10.72
N LEU A 147 17.78 2.01 11.71
CA LEU A 147 18.07 1.59 13.08
C LEU A 147 18.40 0.10 13.16
N ALA A 148 17.86 -0.73 12.25
CA ALA A 148 18.17 -2.15 12.20
C ALA A 148 19.66 -2.45 11.96
N THR A 149 20.47 -1.49 11.50
CA THR A 149 21.92 -1.67 11.26
C THR A 149 22.80 -1.34 12.47
N LEU A 150 22.26 -0.71 13.52
CA LEU A 150 23.07 -0.04 14.56
C LEU A 150 23.19 -0.81 15.87
N GLY A 151 22.60 -2.01 15.99
CA GLY A 151 22.51 -2.71 17.26
C GLY A 151 22.64 -4.23 17.15
N SER A 152 22.30 -4.90 18.25
CA SER A 152 22.25 -6.37 18.29
C SER A 152 21.13 -6.91 17.39
N PRO A 153 21.16 -8.20 17.01
CA PRO A 153 20.07 -8.83 16.25
C PRO A 153 18.68 -8.65 16.88
N TRP A 154 18.60 -8.65 18.21
CA TRP A 154 17.35 -8.34 18.95
C TRP A 154 16.88 -6.90 18.76
N PHE A 155 17.80 -5.94 18.78
CA PHE A 155 17.48 -4.55 18.44
C PHE A 155 17.08 -4.41 16.98
N GLY A 156 17.76 -5.13 16.08
CA GLY A 156 17.44 -5.22 14.66
C GLY A 156 16.02 -5.70 14.42
N LEU A 157 15.55 -6.72 15.16
CA LEU A 157 14.18 -7.22 15.07
C LEU A 157 13.15 -6.16 15.51
N ALA A 158 13.41 -5.44 16.61
CA ALA A 158 12.54 -4.35 17.06
C ALA A 158 12.50 -3.19 16.05
N ALA A 159 13.65 -2.83 15.49
CA ALA A 159 13.77 -1.78 14.47
C ALA A 159 13.10 -2.17 13.14
N LEU A 160 13.25 -3.42 12.68
CA LEU A 160 12.54 -3.94 11.52
C LEU A 160 11.03 -4.09 11.77
N THR A 161 10.60 -4.32 13.01
CA THR A 161 9.18 -4.27 13.38
C THR A 161 8.63 -2.86 13.14
N LEU A 162 9.35 -1.83 13.58
CA LEU A 162 9.00 -0.44 13.31
C LEU A 162 8.95 -0.15 11.80
N ALA A 163 9.94 -0.69 11.06
CA ALA A 163 10.00 -0.54 9.62
C ALA A 163 8.80 -1.18 8.91
N ALA A 164 8.46 -2.41 9.28
CA ALA A 164 7.33 -3.15 8.73
C ALA A 164 5.98 -2.46 9.02
N VAL A 165 5.81 -1.94 10.24
CA VAL A 165 4.65 -1.13 10.62
C VAL A 165 4.54 0.09 9.73
N GLY A 166 5.61 0.89 9.62
CA GLY A 166 5.64 2.08 8.76
C GLY A 166 5.33 1.76 7.30
N GLY A 167 5.98 0.73 6.74
CA GLY A 167 5.78 0.32 5.35
C GLY A 167 4.36 -0.17 5.04
N LYS A 168 3.73 -0.92 5.95
CA LYS A 168 2.35 -1.40 5.76
C LYS A 168 1.31 -0.31 5.97
N CYS A 169 1.49 0.58 6.95
CA CYS A 169 0.67 1.78 7.09
C CYS A 169 0.80 2.71 5.88
N ALA A 170 2.00 2.84 5.30
CA ALA A 170 2.20 3.60 4.08
C ALA A 170 1.39 2.99 2.92
N ALA A 171 1.35 1.66 2.78
CA ALA A 171 0.57 0.99 1.75
C ALA A 171 -0.94 1.26 1.88
N THR A 172 -1.49 1.28 3.09
CA THR A 172 -2.92 1.54 3.30
C THR A 172 -3.33 3.00 3.05
N LEU A 173 -2.41 3.93 3.24
CA LEU A 173 -2.61 5.36 2.94
C LEU A 173 -2.40 5.67 1.45
N TYR A 174 -1.43 5.01 0.82
CA TYR A 174 -1.02 5.25 -0.56
C TYR A 174 -2.12 4.89 -1.57
N TRP A 175 -2.75 3.72 -1.47
CA TRP A 175 -3.69 3.25 -2.49
C TRP A 175 -4.94 4.14 -2.65
N PRO A 176 -5.62 4.56 -1.56
CA PRO A 176 -6.71 5.53 -1.67
C PRO A 176 -6.27 6.87 -2.28
N MET A 177 -5.05 7.33 -1.96
CA MET A 177 -4.48 8.54 -2.55
C MET A 177 -4.18 8.38 -4.05
N ALA A 178 -3.63 7.23 -4.46
CA ALA A 178 -3.35 6.94 -5.86
C ALA A 178 -4.64 6.86 -6.70
N GLN A 179 -5.67 6.21 -6.15
CA GLN A 179 -6.98 6.05 -6.80
C GLN A 179 -7.73 7.39 -6.95
N SER A 180 -7.64 8.26 -5.94
CA SER A 180 -8.28 9.58 -5.97
C SER A 180 -7.45 10.67 -6.65
N GLY A 181 -6.14 10.47 -6.78
CA GLY A 181 -5.24 11.41 -7.42
C GLY A 181 -5.37 11.42 -8.95
N LEU A 182 -5.65 10.27 -9.58
CA LEU A 182 -5.71 10.21 -11.04
C LEU A 182 -7.06 10.68 -11.59
N ASP A 183 -7.02 11.41 -12.71
CA ASP A 183 -8.22 11.74 -13.47
C ASP A 183 -8.94 10.47 -13.90
N LEU A 184 -10.28 10.48 -13.86
CA LEU A 184 -11.10 9.30 -14.16
C LEU A 184 -10.78 8.68 -15.54
N LYS A 185 -10.35 9.50 -16.50
CA LYS A 185 -9.93 9.11 -17.86
C LYS A 185 -8.69 8.20 -17.88
N VAL A 186 -7.74 8.43 -16.96
CA VAL A 186 -6.45 7.73 -16.89
C VAL A 186 -6.29 6.88 -15.65
N ALA A 187 -7.25 6.92 -14.71
CA ALA A 187 -7.16 6.24 -13.42
C ALA A 187 -6.97 4.73 -13.56
N ALA A 188 -7.87 4.02 -14.25
CA ALA A 188 -7.77 2.57 -14.38
C ALA A 188 -6.47 2.10 -15.08
N PRO A 189 -6.14 2.57 -16.30
CA PRO A 189 -4.91 2.13 -16.96
C PRO A 189 -3.66 2.68 -16.25
N GLY A 190 -3.73 3.86 -15.62
CA GLY A 190 -2.63 4.44 -14.86
C GLY A 190 -2.31 3.64 -13.59
N LEU A 191 -3.32 3.21 -12.84
CA LEU A 191 -3.14 2.32 -11.69
C LEU A 191 -2.60 0.95 -12.09
N ALA A 192 -2.98 0.43 -13.26
CA ALA A 192 -2.41 -0.80 -13.80
C ALA A 192 -0.91 -0.64 -14.09
N VAL A 193 -0.50 0.49 -14.67
CA VAL A 193 0.92 0.83 -14.88
C VAL A 193 1.64 0.97 -13.54
N VAL A 194 1.08 1.71 -12.59
CA VAL A 194 1.64 1.88 -11.23
C VAL A 194 1.88 0.53 -10.58
N ASN A 195 0.88 -0.36 -10.57
CA ASN A 195 1.01 -1.67 -9.93
C ASN A 195 2.05 -2.54 -10.66
N SER A 196 2.02 -2.56 -11.99
CA SER A 196 2.92 -3.39 -12.80
C SER A 196 4.38 -2.96 -12.65
N ILE A 197 4.68 -1.68 -12.86
CA ILE A 197 6.04 -1.15 -12.80
C ILE A 197 6.52 -1.05 -11.35
N GLY A 198 5.67 -0.62 -10.43
CA GLY A 198 6.08 -0.49 -9.04
C GLY A 198 6.41 -1.84 -8.39
N ASN A 199 5.71 -2.92 -8.75
CA ASN A 199 6.05 -4.26 -8.28
C ASN A 199 7.39 -4.79 -8.84
N LEU A 200 7.93 -4.22 -9.93
CA LEU A 200 9.31 -4.52 -10.35
C LEU A 200 10.33 -4.13 -9.27
N GLY A 201 9.99 -3.22 -8.35
CA GLY A 201 10.78 -2.96 -7.15
C GLY A 201 11.03 -4.22 -6.33
N GLY A 202 10.06 -5.14 -6.28
CA GLY A 202 10.23 -6.44 -5.61
C GLY A 202 11.17 -7.42 -6.32
N PHE A 203 11.31 -7.29 -7.64
CA PHE A 203 12.32 -8.04 -8.40
C PHE A 203 13.72 -7.42 -8.21
N VAL A 204 13.79 -6.10 -8.20
CA VAL A 204 15.06 -5.36 -8.02
C VAL A 204 15.58 -5.47 -6.59
N ALA A 205 14.70 -5.59 -5.58
CA ALA A 205 15.11 -5.55 -4.18
C ALA A 205 16.11 -6.64 -3.80
N PRO A 206 15.86 -7.94 -4.07
CA PRO A 206 16.80 -8.99 -3.70
C PRO A 206 18.11 -8.92 -4.48
N PHE A 207 18.04 -8.56 -5.77
CA PHE A 207 19.21 -8.40 -6.63
C PHE A 207 20.12 -7.27 -6.14
N LEU A 208 19.54 -6.08 -5.93
CA LEU A 208 20.29 -4.91 -5.46
C LEU A 208 20.87 -5.15 -4.07
N PHE A 209 20.09 -5.75 -3.18
CA PHE A 209 20.56 -6.06 -1.84
C PHE A 209 21.68 -7.11 -1.85
N GLY A 210 21.54 -8.19 -2.63
CA GLY A 210 22.57 -9.21 -2.80
C GLY A 210 23.87 -8.60 -3.33
N TYR A 211 23.78 -7.82 -4.42
CA TYR A 211 24.93 -7.09 -4.98
C TYR A 211 25.61 -6.17 -3.96
N LEU A 212 24.82 -5.43 -3.17
CA LEU A 212 25.35 -4.56 -2.12
C LEU A 212 26.00 -5.38 -0.98
N LYS A 213 25.43 -6.53 -0.61
CA LYS A 213 26.02 -7.41 0.39
C LYS A 213 27.36 -7.98 -0.10
N ASP A 214 27.42 -8.40 -1.36
CA ASP A 214 28.64 -8.97 -1.94
C ASP A 214 29.77 -7.93 -2.08
N THR A 215 29.42 -6.69 -2.41
CA THR A 215 30.40 -5.60 -2.59
C THR A 215 30.81 -4.93 -1.28
N THR A 216 29.89 -4.76 -0.32
CA THR A 216 30.17 -4.11 0.97
C THR A 216 30.60 -5.09 2.07
N GLY A 217 30.41 -6.39 1.84
CA GLY A 217 30.64 -7.43 2.84
C GLY A 217 29.64 -7.44 4.00
N SER A 218 28.61 -6.58 3.96
CA SER A 218 27.66 -6.41 5.07
C SER A 218 26.22 -6.22 4.57
N THR A 219 25.28 -6.75 5.34
CA THR A 219 23.83 -6.55 5.19
C THR A 219 23.41 -5.08 5.34
N ASN A 220 24.27 -4.25 5.95
CA ASN A 220 24.00 -2.84 6.23
C ASN A 220 23.94 -1.98 4.95
N GLY A 221 24.75 -2.29 3.93
CA GLY A 221 24.76 -1.54 2.67
C GLY A 221 23.39 -1.57 1.98
N GLY A 222 22.75 -2.74 1.96
CA GLY A 222 21.39 -2.90 1.45
C GLY A 222 20.37 -2.08 2.24
N LEU A 223 20.39 -2.15 3.58
CA LEU A 223 19.47 -1.43 4.45
C LEU A 223 19.59 0.10 4.31
N TYR A 224 20.79 0.64 4.10
CA TYR A 224 20.98 2.07 3.82
C TYR A 224 20.36 2.51 2.51
N THR A 225 20.52 1.71 1.45
CA THR A 225 19.89 2.00 0.15
C THR A 225 18.37 1.99 0.23
N LEU A 226 17.79 1.06 0.99
CA LEU A 226 16.34 1.01 1.20
C LEU A 226 15.82 2.17 2.05
N SER A 227 16.55 2.54 3.09
CA SER A 227 16.23 3.71 3.91
C SER A 227 16.25 4.99 3.05
N ALA A 228 17.29 5.17 2.23
CA ALA A 228 17.37 6.27 1.29
C ALA A 228 16.22 6.26 0.26
N ALA A 229 15.88 5.10 -0.31
CA ALA A 229 14.75 4.96 -1.23
C ALA A 229 13.42 5.36 -0.58
N SER A 230 13.18 4.96 0.67
CA SER A 230 12.00 5.36 1.45
C SER A 230 11.98 6.87 1.73
N LEU A 231 13.12 7.50 2.01
CA LEU A 231 13.20 8.96 2.16
C LEU A 231 12.96 9.70 0.85
N LEU A 232 13.46 9.20 -0.28
CA LEU A 232 13.15 9.74 -1.61
C LEU A 232 11.65 9.64 -1.92
N ALA A 233 10.99 8.56 -1.49
CA ALA A 233 9.55 8.41 -1.62
C ALA A 233 8.77 9.47 -0.84
N VAL A 234 9.26 9.91 0.33
CA VAL A 234 8.67 11.01 1.11
C VAL A 234 8.63 12.31 0.29
N ILE A 235 9.73 12.64 -0.38
CA ILE A 235 9.79 13.82 -1.27
C ILE A 235 8.74 13.67 -2.40
N GLY A 236 8.65 12.47 -2.98
CA GLY A 236 7.66 12.16 -4.01
C GLY A 236 6.21 12.34 -3.54
N VAL A 237 5.89 11.98 -2.30
CA VAL A 237 4.54 12.12 -1.73
C VAL A 237 4.05 13.56 -1.72
N PHE A 238 4.93 14.51 -1.36
CA PHE A 238 4.56 15.93 -1.36
C PHE A 238 4.37 16.52 -2.76
N ALA A 239 4.98 15.91 -3.78
CA ALA A 239 4.79 16.29 -5.19
C ALA A 239 3.50 15.74 -5.81
N ILE A 240 2.80 14.80 -5.16
CA ILE A 240 1.54 14.24 -5.67
C ILE A 240 0.50 15.37 -5.72
N ARG A 241 -0.33 15.43 -6.76
CA ARG A 241 -1.43 16.41 -6.89
C ARG A 241 -2.77 15.78 -6.45
N ASN A 242 -3.59 16.55 -5.72
CA ASN A 242 -4.93 16.11 -5.32
C ASN A 242 -5.90 16.60 -6.38
N THR A 243 -6.30 15.71 -7.28
CA THR A 243 -7.13 16.09 -8.43
C THR A 243 -8.64 16.08 -8.10
N ARG A 244 -9.05 15.65 -6.89
CA ARG A 244 -10.46 15.55 -6.47
C ARG A 244 -10.85 16.50 -5.32
N GLY A 245 -10.30 17.71 -5.28
CA GLY A 245 -10.59 18.73 -4.27
C GLY A 245 -11.78 19.65 -4.54
N THR A 246 -12.43 19.60 -5.71
CA THR A 246 -13.32 20.71 -6.14
C THR A 246 -14.74 20.28 -6.54
N THR A 247 -15.36 19.34 -5.83
CA THR A 247 -16.80 19.05 -6.02
C THR A 247 -17.51 18.61 -4.74
N ARG A 248 -17.24 19.31 -3.63
CA ARG A 248 -17.97 19.11 -2.36
C ARG A 248 -18.54 20.40 -1.77
N SER A 249 -18.82 21.40 -2.60
CA SER A 249 -19.44 22.68 -2.20
C SER A 249 -20.73 22.96 -2.99
N GLY A 250 -21.64 21.97 -3.04
CA GLY A 250 -22.89 22.10 -3.78
C GLY A 250 -24.06 21.25 -3.30
N VAL A 251 -23.99 20.66 -2.10
CA VAL A 251 -25.19 20.12 -1.44
C VAL A 251 -25.69 21.21 -0.50
N ALA A 252 -26.61 22.04 -0.99
CA ALA A 252 -27.35 22.97 -0.17
C ALA A 252 -28.01 22.19 0.99
N PRO A 253 -27.98 22.69 2.25
CA PRO A 253 -28.74 22.08 3.31
C PRO A 253 -30.22 22.18 2.96
N GLY A 254 -30.85 21.05 2.67
CA GLY A 254 -32.29 20.96 2.51
C GLY A 254 -32.96 21.54 3.75
N THR A 255 -33.73 22.59 3.50
CA THR A 255 -34.62 23.28 4.43
C THR A 255 -35.40 22.28 5.27
N ARG A 256 -35.21 22.32 6.59
CA ARG A 256 -36.20 21.81 7.55
C ARG A 256 -37.45 22.67 7.39
N ALA A 257 -38.44 22.16 6.67
CA ALA A 257 -39.79 22.69 6.71
C ALA A 257 -40.44 22.20 8.00
N VAL A 258 -40.72 23.16 8.87
CA VAL A 258 -41.60 23.09 10.03
C VAL A 258 -43.04 22.95 9.53
N ALA A 259 -43.79 21.98 10.06
CA ALA A 259 -45.26 21.96 10.14
C ALA A 259 -45.58 20.93 11.25
N SER A 260 -45.81 21.40 12.49
CA SER A 260 -47.12 21.76 13.07
C SER A 260 -48.02 20.55 13.24
#